data_AF-A0A016VH06-F1
#
_entry.id   AF-A0A016VH06-F1
#
_cell.length_a   1.000
_cell.length_b   1.000
_cell.length_c   1.000
_cell.angle_alpha   90.00
_cell.angle_beta   90.00
_cell.angle_gamma   90.00
#
_symmetry.space_group_name_H-M   'P 1'
#
loop_
_entity.id
_entity.type
_entity.pdbx_description
1 polymer ?
#
loop_
_entity_poly.entity_id
_entity_poly.type
_entity_poly.pdbx_seq_one_letter_code
_entity_poly.pdbx_strand_id
1 'polypeptide(L)'
;MRLLYGNGLRAEIWQPFVDRFRVKIGEVYGSTEGTSNLVNIDGHVGACGFLPISPLTKKMHPVRLIRVDDKTGEVIRSPSGLCIACNPGESGAMVSTIRKDNPLLQFEGYLNKSETNKKIIRDVFSKGDSCFVSGDLLYWDRLGYVYFKDRTGDTFRWKGENVSTTEVEAILHPEKGVADATVYGVAVPDREGRAGMAAVVRNGDDPADDDEFVERIGARLAASLAPYALPQFIRLCQDVDRTGTFKLVKTNLQRLGYKLNVPENKVYIYNNKLRNYQRLNEEILDELEQGQYPL
;
A
#
# COMPACT_ATOMS: atom_id res chain seq x y z
N MET A 1 12.07 21.36 -22.64
CA MET A 1 11.44 20.87 -21.38
C MET A 1 11.49 19.35 -21.41
N ARG A 2 12.02 18.70 -20.36
CA ARG A 2 11.99 17.23 -20.23
C ARG A 2 10.90 16.89 -19.21
N LEU A 3 9.78 16.34 -19.67
CA LEU A 3 8.66 15.87 -18.86
C LEU A 3 8.74 14.35 -18.77
N LEU A 4 8.74 13.81 -17.56
CA LEU A 4 8.52 12.39 -17.29
C LEU A 4 7.09 12.23 -16.80
N TYR A 5 6.42 11.20 -17.31
CA TYR A 5 5.00 10.97 -17.07
C TYR A 5 4.79 9.51 -16.71
N GLY A 6 4.14 9.24 -15.57
CA GLY A 6 4.00 7.88 -15.06
C GLY A 6 3.15 7.81 -13.81
N ASN A 7 3.20 6.68 -13.11
CA ASN A 7 2.38 6.42 -11.94
C ASN A 7 3.27 6.18 -10.71
N GLY A 8 2.96 6.84 -9.59
CA GLY A 8 3.40 6.43 -8.26
C GLY A 8 4.86 6.75 -7.93
N LEU A 9 5.36 7.92 -8.31
CA LEU A 9 6.60 8.43 -7.76
C LEU A 9 6.38 8.84 -6.30
N ARG A 10 7.04 8.12 -5.40
CA ARG A 10 6.98 8.39 -3.96
C ARG A 10 7.42 9.82 -3.66
N ALA A 11 6.71 10.51 -2.77
CA ALA A 11 6.93 11.93 -2.49
C ALA A 11 8.36 12.22 -1.99
N GLU A 12 8.94 11.27 -1.25
CA GLU A 12 10.25 11.38 -0.61
C GLU A 12 11.40 11.43 -1.63
N ILE A 13 11.25 10.72 -2.75
CA ILE A 13 12.26 10.69 -3.83
C ILE A 13 11.97 11.69 -4.93
N TRP A 14 10.79 12.32 -4.91
CA TRP A 14 10.34 13.23 -5.97
C TRP A 14 11.28 14.41 -6.15
N GLN A 15 11.49 15.21 -5.09
CA GLN A 15 12.31 16.41 -5.16
C GLN A 15 13.79 16.08 -5.46
N PRO A 16 14.43 15.11 -4.78
CA PRO A 16 15.78 14.68 -5.12
C PRO A 16 15.93 14.23 -6.59
N PHE A 17 14.92 13.55 -7.15
CA PHE A 17 14.92 13.12 -8.55
C PHE A 17 14.78 14.31 -9.50
N VAL A 18 13.85 15.23 -9.24
CA VAL A 18 13.67 16.47 -10.01
C VAL A 18 14.96 17.28 -10.01
N ASP A 19 15.60 17.45 -8.86
CA ASP A 19 16.83 18.25 -8.71
C ASP A 19 18.01 17.61 -9.44
N ARG A 20 18.16 16.28 -9.31
CA ARG A 20 19.25 15.52 -9.94
C ARG A 20 19.14 15.51 -11.46
N PHE A 21 17.96 15.23 -12.00
CA PHE A 21 17.76 15.02 -13.43
C PHE A 21 17.28 16.27 -14.18
N ARG A 22 16.89 17.33 -13.46
CA ARG A 22 16.38 18.60 -13.99
C ARG A 22 15.19 18.38 -14.94
N VAL A 23 14.22 17.60 -14.47
CA VAL A 23 13.01 17.20 -15.21
C VAL A 23 11.74 17.69 -14.50
N LYS A 24 10.64 17.83 -15.24
CA LYS A 24 9.31 17.92 -14.63
C LYS A 24 8.69 16.54 -14.56
N ILE A 25 7.84 16.33 -13.55
CA ILE A 25 7.16 15.06 -13.31
C ILE A 25 5.67 15.35 -13.35
N GLY A 26 4.95 14.59 -14.17
CA GLY A 26 3.49 14.55 -14.13
C GLY A 26 3.06 13.14 -13.75
N GLU A 27 2.02 13.05 -12.94
CA GLU A 27 1.47 11.76 -12.51
C GLU A 27 0.09 11.49 -13.06
N VAL A 28 -0.14 10.22 -13.35
CA VAL A 28 -1.46 9.67 -13.62
C VAL A 28 -1.79 8.64 -12.56
N TYR A 29 -3.00 8.74 -12.03
CA TYR A 29 -3.62 7.69 -11.26
C TYR A 29 -4.74 7.06 -12.07
N GLY A 30 -4.71 5.75 -12.20
CA GLY A 30 -5.69 4.99 -12.98
C GLY A 30 -5.35 3.52 -13.02
N SER A 31 -6.29 2.72 -13.48
CA SER A 31 -6.06 1.31 -13.79
C SER A 31 -6.59 0.99 -15.17
N THR A 32 -6.07 -0.07 -15.80
CA THR A 32 -6.55 -0.55 -17.10
C THR A 32 -8.04 -0.86 -17.12
N GLU A 33 -8.59 -1.16 -15.95
CA GLU A 33 -9.96 -1.58 -15.73
C GLU A 33 -10.83 -0.43 -15.21
N GLY A 34 -10.24 0.68 -14.76
CA GLY A 34 -10.98 1.84 -14.30
C GLY A 34 -11.60 2.62 -15.46
N THR A 35 -12.77 3.21 -15.24
CA THR A 35 -13.45 4.05 -16.25
C THR A 35 -13.01 5.50 -16.21
N SER A 36 -12.04 5.86 -15.36
CA SER A 36 -11.59 7.24 -15.20
C SER A 36 -10.19 7.30 -14.60
N ASN A 37 -9.42 8.28 -15.03
CA ASN A 37 -8.08 8.58 -14.52
C ASN A 37 -8.07 9.93 -13.81
N LEU A 38 -7.20 10.08 -12.82
CA LEU A 38 -6.85 11.37 -12.25
C LEU A 38 -5.45 11.75 -12.73
N VAL A 39 -5.21 13.05 -12.86
CA VAL A 39 -3.96 13.55 -13.40
C VAL A 39 -3.44 14.72 -12.56
N ASN A 40 -2.18 14.65 -12.18
CA ASN A 40 -1.41 15.75 -11.62
C ASN A 40 -0.58 16.41 -12.74
N ILE A 41 -1.16 17.43 -13.37
CA ILE A 41 -0.59 18.09 -14.56
C ILE A 41 0.49 19.10 -14.19
N ASP A 42 0.34 19.76 -13.03
CA ASP A 42 1.24 20.81 -12.54
C ASP A 42 2.42 20.26 -11.73
N GLY A 43 2.43 18.96 -11.44
CA GLY A 43 3.55 18.27 -10.78
C GLY A 43 3.62 18.56 -9.29
N HIS A 44 2.47 18.72 -8.65
CA HIS A 44 2.38 18.91 -7.20
C HIS A 44 2.97 17.70 -6.48
N VAL A 45 3.98 17.92 -5.65
CA VAL A 45 4.76 16.83 -5.05
C VAL A 45 3.86 15.94 -4.20
N GLY A 46 3.91 14.63 -4.48
CA GLY A 46 3.15 13.60 -3.74
C GLY A 46 1.69 13.46 -4.13
N ALA A 47 1.13 14.39 -4.93
CA ALA A 47 -0.22 14.26 -5.44
C ALA A 47 -0.25 13.36 -6.69
N CYS A 48 -1.12 12.36 -6.70
CA CYS A 48 -1.29 11.47 -7.85
C CYS A 48 -2.39 11.96 -8.81
N GLY A 49 -3.08 13.06 -8.48
CA GLY A 49 -4.22 13.53 -9.24
C GLY A 49 -4.78 14.86 -8.76
N PHE A 50 -5.75 15.37 -9.51
CA PHE A 50 -6.52 16.55 -9.15
C PHE A 50 -8.02 16.29 -9.35
N LEU A 51 -8.83 16.69 -8.38
CA LEU A 51 -10.29 16.65 -8.40
C LEU A 51 -10.86 18.07 -8.39
N PRO A 52 -11.64 18.47 -9.40
CA PRO A 52 -12.31 19.77 -9.40
C PRO A 52 -13.32 19.87 -8.26
N ILE A 53 -13.05 20.75 -7.30
CA ILE A 53 -13.81 20.88 -6.04
C ILE A 53 -15.03 21.81 -6.16
N SER A 54 -15.13 22.55 -7.27
CA SER A 54 -16.22 23.50 -7.50
C SER A 54 -17.58 22.78 -7.49
N PRO A 55 -18.62 23.32 -6.81
CA PRO A 55 -19.96 22.76 -6.80
C PRO A 55 -20.57 22.54 -8.20
N LEU A 56 -20.12 23.32 -9.20
CA LEU A 56 -20.56 23.24 -10.59
C LEU A 56 -19.93 22.05 -11.34
N THR A 57 -18.70 21.66 -10.99
CA THR A 57 -17.91 20.59 -11.64
C THR A 57 -17.89 19.27 -10.86
N LYS A 58 -18.23 19.31 -9.56
CA LYS A 58 -18.89 18.19 -8.84
C LYS A 58 -20.12 17.77 -9.67
N LYS A 59 -20.88 16.71 -9.43
CA LYS A 59 -21.97 16.25 -10.36
C LYS A 59 -21.54 15.82 -11.79
N MET A 60 -20.74 16.59 -12.53
CA MET A 60 -20.28 16.21 -13.88
C MET A 60 -19.01 15.37 -13.87
N HIS A 61 -18.13 15.58 -12.89
CA HIS A 61 -16.89 14.82 -12.83
C HIS A 61 -17.18 13.34 -12.45
N PRO A 62 -16.61 12.35 -13.16
CA PRO A 62 -16.99 10.95 -12.99
C PRO A 62 -16.39 10.32 -11.73
N VAL A 63 -15.32 10.89 -11.19
CA VAL A 63 -14.60 10.39 -10.01
C VAL A 63 -15.05 11.06 -8.72
N ARG A 64 -15.21 10.27 -7.64
CA ARG A 64 -15.42 10.70 -6.26
C ARG A 64 -14.69 9.78 -5.29
N LEU A 65 -14.55 10.21 -4.04
CA LEU A 65 -14.15 9.36 -2.92
C LEU A 65 -15.35 9.09 -2.02
N ILE A 66 -15.54 7.83 -1.63
CA ILE A 66 -16.56 7.39 -0.68
C ILE A 66 -15.91 6.81 0.57
N ARG A 67 -16.58 6.99 1.70
CA ARG A 67 -16.13 6.45 2.98
C ARG A 67 -16.23 4.92 2.96
N VAL A 68 -15.17 4.29 3.42
CA VAL A 68 -15.09 2.85 3.63
C VAL A 68 -14.64 2.58 5.05
N ASP A 69 -14.95 1.40 5.56
CA ASP A 69 -14.39 0.92 6.81
C ASP A 69 -12.89 0.66 6.62
N ASP A 70 -12.07 1.28 7.46
CA ASP A 70 -10.60 1.19 7.35
C ASP A 70 -10.07 -0.25 7.57
N LYS A 71 -10.86 -1.15 8.19
CA LYS A 71 -10.45 -2.52 8.50
C LYS A 71 -10.90 -3.51 7.44
N THR A 72 -12.14 -3.40 6.96
CA THR A 72 -12.72 -4.37 6.03
C THR A 72 -12.68 -3.89 4.58
N GLY A 73 -12.52 -2.57 4.36
CA GLY A 73 -12.68 -1.95 3.05
C GLY A 73 -14.13 -1.89 2.57
N GLU A 74 -15.09 -2.25 3.43
CA GLU A 74 -16.51 -2.23 3.08
C GLU A 74 -17.04 -0.80 3.02
N VAL A 75 -17.94 -0.55 2.08
CA VAL A 75 -18.49 0.79 1.87
C VAL A 75 -19.44 1.18 2.99
N ILE A 76 -19.20 2.36 3.58
CA ILE A 76 -20.07 2.93 4.61
C ILE A 76 -21.24 3.65 3.95
N ARG A 77 -22.45 3.28 4.35
CA ARG A 77 -23.71 3.81 3.81
C ARG A 77 -24.50 4.59 4.86
N SER A 78 -25.24 5.59 4.40
CA SER A 78 -26.23 6.32 5.19
C SER A 78 -27.46 5.45 5.49
N PRO A 79 -28.35 5.87 6.41
CA PRO A 79 -29.63 5.19 6.63
C PRO A 79 -30.54 5.08 5.38
N SER A 80 -30.35 5.96 4.38
CA SER A 80 -31.06 5.85 3.09
C SER A 80 -30.48 4.77 2.16
N GLY A 81 -29.42 4.09 2.58
CA GLY A 81 -28.73 3.05 1.83
C GLY A 81 -27.82 3.58 0.73
N LEU A 82 -27.51 4.88 0.71
CA LEU A 82 -26.56 5.49 -0.22
C LEU A 82 -25.16 5.58 0.39
N CYS A 83 -24.12 5.62 -0.43
CA CYS A 83 -22.74 5.74 0.05
C CYS A 83 -22.46 7.15 0.57
N ILE A 84 -21.64 7.26 1.61
CA ILE A 84 -21.27 8.56 2.18
C ILE A 84 -20.01 9.07 1.47
N ALA A 85 -20.07 10.27 0.88
CA ALA A 85 -18.91 10.91 0.25
C ALA A 85 -17.90 11.40 1.29
N CYS A 86 -16.60 11.36 0.95
CA CYS A 86 -15.54 11.92 1.80
C CYS A 86 -15.46 13.45 1.70
N ASN A 87 -15.13 14.10 2.82
CA ASN A 87 -14.71 15.49 2.88
C ASN A 87 -13.20 15.64 2.60
N PRO A 88 -12.69 16.86 2.34
CA PRO A 88 -11.25 17.10 2.26
C PRO A 88 -10.53 16.61 3.53
N GLY A 89 -9.43 15.88 3.34
CA GLY A 89 -8.63 15.25 4.39
C GLY A 89 -9.13 13.87 4.83
N GLU A 90 -10.37 13.50 4.51
CA GLU A 90 -10.89 12.16 4.81
C GLU A 90 -10.39 11.15 3.78
N SER A 91 -9.95 9.99 4.28
CA SER A 91 -9.58 8.86 3.44
C SER A 91 -10.82 8.10 2.98
N GLY A 92 -10.79 7.58 1.76
CA GLY A 92 -11.88 6.79 1.22
C GLY A 92 -11.52 6.07 -0.07
N ALA A 93 -12.37 5.14 -0.47
CA ALA A 93 -12.18 4.43 -1.72
C ALA A 93 -12.54 5.32 -2.90
N MET A 94 -11.70 5.29 -3.93
CA MET A 94 -12.00 5.96 -5.19
C MET A 94 -13.04 5.18 -5.98
N VAL A 95 -14.05 5.91 -6.44
CA VAL A 95 -15.10 5.39 -7.28
C VAL A 95 -15.25 6.21 -8.55
N SER A 96 -15.44 5.53 -9.68
CA SER A 96 -15.76 6.15 -10.96
C SER A 96 -17.14 5.74 -11.43
N THR A 97 -17.91 6.74 -11.88
CA THR A 97 -19.29 6.53 -12.35
C THR A 97 -19.29 5.63 -13.58
N ILE A 98 -20.19 4.63 -13.61
CA ILE A 98 -20.43 3.79 -14.78
C ILE A 98 -21.67 4.32 -15.50
N ARG A 99 -21.53 4.66 -16.78
CA ARG A 99 -22.63 5.11 -17.64
C ARG A 99 -22.64 4.32 -18.94
N LYS A 100 -23.73 3.60 -19.21
CA LYS A 100 -23.86 2.75 -20.40
C LYS A 100 -24.05 3.55 -21.70
N ASP A 101 -24.51 4.78 -21.57
CA ASP A 101 -24.75 5.74 -22.64
C ASP A 101 -23.51 6.59 -22.99
N ASN A 102 -22.40 6.41 -22.26
CA ASN A 102 -21.15 7.13 -22.50
C ASN A 102 -19.99 6.14 -22.67
N PRO A 103 -19.44 5.97 -23.89
CA PRO A 103 -18.34 5.04 -24.16
C PRO A 103 -17.08 5.29 -23.31
N LEU A 104 -16.85 6.54 -22.88
CA LEU A 104 -15.70 6.90 -22.02
C LEU A 104 -15.90 6.50 -20.55
N LEU A 105 -17.12 6.12 -20.16
CA LEU A 105 -17.50 5.74 -18.80
C LEU A 105 -18.06 4.31 -18.74
N GLN A 106 -17.86 3.53 -19.81
CA GLN A 106 -18.31 2.17 -19.89
C GLN A 106 -17.26 1.24 -19.25
N PHE A 107 -17.66 0.47 -18.25
CA PHE A 107 -16.84 -0.57 -17.67
C PHE A 107 -17.15 -1.88 -18.41
N GLU A 108 -16.21 -2.37 -19.22
CA GLU A 108 -16.37 -3.62 -19.98
C GLU A 108 -16.31 -4.88 -19.09
N GLY A 109 -15.77 -4.73 -17.88
CA GLY A 109 -15.64 -5.80 -16.90
C GLY A 109 -14.35 -6.62 -17.08
N TYR A 110 -14.07 -7.45 -16.08
CA TYR A 110 -12.99 -8.43 -16.13
C TYR A 110 -13.45 -9.70 -16.86
N LEU A 111 -12.49 -10.50 -17.38
CA LEU A 111 -12.75 -11.82 -17.95
C LEU A 111 -13.54 -12.74 -16.99
N ASN A 112 -13.35 -12.55 -15.68
CA ASN A 112 -14.14 -13.18 -14.64
C ASN A 112 -15.33 -12.31 -14.20
N LYS A 113 -16.55 -12.78 -14.45
CA LYS A 113 -17.80 -12.08 -14.05
C LYS A 113 -17.95 -11.93 -12.54
N SER A 114 -17.39 -12.86 -11.74
CA SER A 114 -17.47 -12.77 -10.28
C SER A 114 -16.60 -11.64 -9.72
N GLU A 115 -15.44 -11.39 -10.32
CA GLU A 115 -14.56 -10.28 -9.93
C GLU A 115 -15.10 -8.94 -10.42
N THR A 116 -15.70 -8.93 -11.61
CA THR A 116 -16.45 -7.79 -12.15
C THR A 116 -17.55 -7.34 -11.18
N ASN A 117 -18.34 -8.27 -10.66
CA ASN A 117 -19.43 -7.95 -9.74
C ASN A 117 -18.94 -7.41 -8.38
N LYS A 118 -17.76 -7.84 -7.92
CA LYS A 118 -17.16 -7.33 -6.66
C LYS A 118 -16.68 -5.88 -6.80
N LYS A 119 -16.31 -5.45 -8.00
CA LYS A 119 -15.79 -4.11 -8.30
C LYS A 119 -16.88 -3.11 -8.70
N ILE A 120 -18.13 -3.54 -8.84
CA ILE A 120 -19.27 -2.66 -9.13
C ILE A 120 -20.11 -2.51 -7.87
N ILE A 121 -20.24 -1.27 -7.40
CA ILE A 121 -21.16 -0.91 -6.32
C ILE A 121 -22.37 -0.18 -6.90
N ARG A 122 -23.56 -0.43 -6.34
CA ARG A 122 -24.83 0.21 -6.73
C ARG A 122 -25.32 1.16 -5.65
N ASP A 123 -26.26 2.03 -6.01
CA ASP A 123 -26.89 2.99 -5.08
C ASP A 123 -25.83 3.82 -4.34
N VAL A 124 -24.91 4.43 -5.09
CA VAL A 124 -23.75 5.17 -4.58
C VAL A 124 -24.15 6.57 -4.16
N PHE A 125 -24.55 7.42 -5.10
CA PHE A 125 -24.97 8.81 -4.81
C PHE A 125 -26.47 9.02 -5.04
N SER A 126 -27.10 8.12 -5.80
CA SER A 126 -28.51 8.13 -6.12
C SER A 126 -28.99 6.70 -6.35
N LYS A 127 -30.28 6.43 -6.09
CA LYS A 127 -30.83 5.09 -6.32
C LYS A 127 -30.76 4.73 -7.81
N GLY A 128 -30.24 3.55 -8.11
CA GLY A 128 -30.08 3.02 -9.46
C GLY A 128 -28.77 3.39 -10.17
N ASP A 129 -27.94 4.27 -9.59
CA ASP A 129 -26.61 4.50 -10.15
C ASP A 129 -25.65 3.32 -9.84
N SER A 130 -24.54 3.26 -10.57
CA SER A 130 -23.50 2.26 -10.38
C SER A 130 -22.14 2.89 -10.58
N CYS A 131 -21.18 2.52 -9.74
CA CYS A 131 -19.80 2.96 -9.85
C CYS A 131 -18.86 1.77 -9.79
N PHE A 132 -17.73 1.90 -10.49
CA PHE A 132 -16.56 1.06 -10.31
C PHE A 132 -15.82 1.52 -9.05
N VAL A 133 -15.40 0.59 -8.19
CA VAL A 133 -14.54 0.88 -7.03
C VAL A 133 -13.12 0.42 -7.33
N SER A 134 -12.15 1.33 -7.25
CA SER A 134 -10.74 1.01 -7.59
C SER A 134 -10.15 -0.03 -6.64
N GLY A 135 -10.54 0.05 -5.35
CA GLY A 135 -9.91 -0.70 -4.27
C GLY A 135 -8.64 -0.03 -3.75
N ASP A 136 -8.40 1.24 -4.10
CA ASP A 136 -7.37 2.06 -3.49
C ASP A 136 -8.01 3.10 -2.57
N LEU A 137 -7.37 3.35 -1.44
CA LEU A 137 -7.66 4.41 -0.50
C LEU A 137 -6.90 5.66 -0.90
N LEU A 138 -7.65 6.72 -1.18
CA LEU A 138 -7.13 8.04 -1.49
C LEU A 138 -7.65 9.04 -0.46
N TYR A 139 -7.01 10.19 -0.35
CA TYR A 139 -7.60 11.38 0.25
C TYR A 139 -7.31 12.59 -0.64
N TRP A 140 -8.04 13.67 -0.42
CA TRP A 140 -7.85 14.90 -1.18
C TRP A 140 -7.82 16.10 -0.25
N ASP A 141 -7.06 17.13 -0.60
CA ASP A 141 -6.96 18.34 0.20
C ASP A 141 -8.02 19.39 -0.17
N ARG A 142 -7.99 20.54 0.51
CA ARG A 142 -8.94 21.64 0.26
C ARG A 142 -8.74 22.32 -1.10
N LEU A 143 -7.63 22.08 -1.79
CA LEU A 143 -7.33 22.63 -3.11
C LEU A 143 -7.76 21.69 -4.24
N GLY A 144 -7.99 20.41 -3.93
CA GLY A 144 -8.40 19.40 -4.90
C GLY A 144 -7.30 18.43 -5.27
N TYR A 145 -6.08 18.55 -4.73
CA TYR A 145 -5.05 17.56 -4.98
C TYR A 145 -5.40 16.26 -4.28
N VAL A 146 -5.21 15.16 -5.00
CA VAL A 146 -5.49 13.81 -4.53
C VAL A 146 -4.19 13.10 -4.24
N TYR A 147 -4.14 12.44 -3.12
CA TYR A 147 -2.97 11.74 -2.61
C TYR A 147 -3.33 10.26 -2.45
N PHE A 148 -2.45 9.41 -2.94
CA PHE A 148 -2.54 7.98 -2.70
C PHE A 148 -2.21 7.70 -1.24
N LYS A 149 -3.09 6.98 -0.53
CA LYS A 149 -2.84 6.58 0.85
C LYS A 149 -2.40 5.13 0.92
N ASP A 150 -3.24 4.23 0.42
CA ASP A 150 -2.96 2.79 0.48
C ASP A 150 -3.84 2.01 -0.49
N ARG A 151 -3.59 0.71 -0.64
CA ARG A 151 -4.57 -0.19 -1.26
C ARG A 151 -5.45 -0.82 -0.20
N THR A 152 -6.73 -1.02 -0.51
CA THR A 152 -7.60 -1.84 0.33
C THR A 152 -7.01 -3.25 0.40
N GLY A 153 -6.56 -3.65 1.60
CA GLY A 153 -5.84 -4.90 1.85
C GLY A 153 -4.32 -4.77 2.04
N ASP A 154 -3.76 -3.57 1.88
CA ASP A 154 -2.35 -3.25 2.18
C ASP A 154 -2.15 -2.70 3.62
N THR A 155 -3.19 -2.74 4.46
CA THR A 155 -3.06 -2.57 5.91
C THR A 155 -3.22 -3.91 6.62
N PHE A 156 -2.62 -4.03 7.80
CA PHE A 156 -2.90 -5.14 8.71
C PHE A 156 -3.06 -4.63 10.13
N ARG A 157 -3.81 -5.38 10.96
CA ARG A 157 -4.07 -5.02 12.35
C ARG A 157 -3.17 -5.81 13.28
N TRP A 158 -2.40 -5.14 14.13
CA TRP A 158 -1.52 -5.77 15.13
C TRP A 158 -1.82 -5.22 16.51
N LYS A 159 -2.10 -6.10 17.48
CA LYS A 159 -2.39 -5.72 18.87
C LYS A 159 -3.43 -4.58 19.01
N GLY A 160 -4.44 -4.57 18.13
CA GLY A 160 -5.49 -3.58 18.14
C GLY A 160 -5.22 -2.28 17.35
N GLU A 161 -4.04 -2.15 16.75
CA GLU A 161 -3.63 -0.98 15.96
C GLU A 161 -3.57 -1.29 14.47
N ASN A 162 -3.85 -0.29 13.62
CA ASN A 162 -3.72 -0.44 12.17
C ASN A 162 -2.30 -0.06 11.73
N VAL A 163 -1.65 -0.92 10.97
CA VAL A 163 -0.32 -0.71 10.41
C VAL A 163 -0.44 -0.60 8.89
N SER A 164 0.05 0.49 8.32
CA SER A 164 0.15 0.66 6.86
C SER A 164 1.41 0.00 6.35
N THR A 165 1.29 -0.93 5.39
CA THR A 165 2.50 -1.53 4.79
C THR A 165 3.30 -0.49 4.01
N THR A 166 2.60 0.46 3.38
CA THR A 166 3.19 1.53 2.58
C THR A 166 4.08 2.47 3.40
N GLU A 167 3.70 2.79 4.64
CA GLU A 167 4.51 3.63 5.55
C GLU A 167 5.84 2.96 5.91
N VAL A 168 5.79 1.68 6.28
CA VAL A 168 6.99 0.89 6.62
C VAL A 168 7.89 0.73 5.39
N GLU A 169 7.31 0.44 4.22
CA GLU A 169 8.05 0.36 2.96
C GLU A 169 8.73 1.69 2.60
N ALA A 170 8.07 2.83 2.82
CA ALA A 170 8.62 4.15 2.56
C ALA A 170 9.85 4.46 3.43
N ILE A 171 9.96 3.86 4.62
CA ILE A 171 11.14 3.99 5.49
C ILE A 171 12.28 3.08 5.00
N LEU A 172 11.96 1.88 4.48
CA LEU A 172 12.95 0.91 4.02
C LEU A 172 13.59 1.28 2.68
N HIS A 173 12.80 1.70 1.69
CA HIS A 173 13.31 1.93 0.33
C HIS A 173 14.47 2.94 0.22
N PRO A 174 14.53 4.04 0.99
CA PRO A 174 15.65 4.97 0.92
C PRO A 174 16.93 4.45 1.58
N GLU A 175 16.87 3.38 2.36
CA GLU A 175 18.04 2.85 3.05
C GLU A 175 19.05 2.29 2.05
N LYS A 176 20.33 2.62 2.25
CA LYS A 176 21.44 2.04 1.48
C LYS A 176 21.32 0.51 1.52
N GLY A 177 21.68 -0.18 0.44
CA GLY A 177 21.61 -1.64 0.42
C GLY A 177 20.24 -2.23 0.14
N VAL A 178 19.15 -1.46 0.12
CA VAL A 178 17.81 -1.94 -0.24
C VAL A 178 17.58 -1.81 -1.75
N ALA A 179 17.38 -2.93 -2.44
CA ALA A 179 16.95 -2.96 -3.84
C ALA A 179 15.43 -2.84 -3.97
N ASP A 180 14.71 -3.58 -3.13
CA ASP A 180 13.24 -3.61 -3.08
C ASP A 180 12.79 -4.03 -1.68
N ALA A 181 11.59 -3.63 -1.28
CA ALA A 181 11.00 -4.01 -0.01
C ALA A 181 9.48 -4.15 -0.14
N THR A 182 8.91 -5.13 0.56
CA THR A 182 7.46 -5.32 0.62
C THR A 182 7.06 -5.74 2.02
N VAL A 183 6.06 -5.08 2.57
CA VAL A 183 5.59 -5.31 3.94
C VAL A 183 4.21 -5.94 3.93
N TYR A 184 3.96 -6.87 4.84
CA TYR A 184 2.69 -7.57 4.97
C TYR A 184 2.48 -8.11 6.38
N GLY A 185 1.21 -8.38 6.72
CA GLY A 185 0.86 -9.03 7.98
C GLY A 185 0.95 -10.56 7.88
N VAL A 186 1.52 -11.20 8.91
CA VAL A 186 1.59 -12.66 9.08
C VAL A 186 0.84 -13.10 10.34
N ALA A 187 0.17 -14.25 10.30
CA ALA A 187 -0.48 -14.79 11.50
C ALA A 187 0.57 -15.45 12.39
N VAL A 188 0.50 -15.20 13.70
CA VAL A 188 1.31 -15.87 14.72
C VAL A 188 0.36 -16.61 15.64
N PRO A 189 0.63 -17.89 15.99
CA PRO A 189 -0.18 -18.65 16.94
C PRO A 189 -0.44 -17.91 18.24
N ASP A 190 -1.65 -18.05 18.79
CA ASP A 190 -2.09 -17.46 20.06
C ASP A 190 -1.95 -15.92 20.16
N ARG A 191 -1.87 -15.22 19.02
CA ARG A 191 -1.84 -13.74 18.96
C ARG A 191 -3.00 -13.20 18.15
N GLU A 192 -3.61 -12.13 18.66
CA GLU A 192 -4.65 -11.40 17.94
C GLU A 192 -4.06 -10.53 16.83
N GLY A 193 -4.64 -10.62 15.64
CA GLY A 193 -4.24 -9.82 14.48
C GLY A 193 -3.15 -10.48 13.65
N ARG A 194 -2.33 -9.64 13.02
CA ARG A 194 -1.23 -10.03 12.13
C ARG A 194 0.03 -9.28 12.54
N ALA A 195 1.11 -9.99 12.80
CA ALA A 195 2.41 -9.39 13.06
C ALA A 195 2.98 -8.81 11.77
N GLY A 196 3.68 -7.68 11.84
CA GLY A 196 4.33 -7.11 10.67
C GLY A 196 5.52 -7.93 10.21
N MET A 197 5.61 -8.15 8.90
CA MET A 197 6.75 -8.77 8.24
C MET A 197 7.23 -7.89 7.10
N ALA A 198 8.53 -7.60 7.05
CA ALA A 198 9.18 -6.95 5.93
C ALA A 198 10.01 -7.96 5.13
N ALA A 199 9.71 -8.14 3.85
CA ALA A 199 10.59 -8.81 2.90
C ALA A 199 11.47 -7.76 2.23
N VAL A 200 12.78 -7.94 2.27
CA VAL A 200 13.77 -6.98 1.78
C VAL A 200 14.72 -7.68 0.83
N VAL A 201 14.85 -7.14 -0.39
CA VAL A 201 15.87 -7.57 -1.36
C VAL A 201 17.06 -6.64 -1.22
N ARG A 202 18.25 -7.20 -1.07
CA ARG A 202 19.48 -6.41 -0.98
C ARG A 202 19.97 -6.03 -2.38
N ASN A 203 20.55 -4.84 -2.53
CA ASN A 203 21.39 -4.51 -3.67
C ASN A 203 22.86 -4.81 -3.34
N GLY A 204 23.67 -5.08 -4.37
CA GLY A 204 25.10 -5.38 -4.21
C GLY A 204 25.99 -4.18 -3.85
N ASP A 205 25.41 -3.00 -3.60
CA ASP A 205 26.15 -1.75 -3.36
C ASP A 205 26.52 -1.53 -1.89
N ASP A 206 26.02 -2.38 -0.97
CA ASP A 206 26.31 -2.28 0.46
C ASP A 206 27.26 -3.40 0.92
N PRO A 207 28.51 -3.07 1.35
CA PRO A 207 29.49 -4.07 1.76
C PRO A 207 29.20 -4.70 3.12
N ALA A 208 28.24 -4.18 3.88
CA ALA A 208 27.83 -4.73 5.17
C ALA A 208 27.39 -6.19 5.03
N ASP A 209 27.66 -7.01 6.03
CA ASP A 209 27.05 -8.34 6.07
C ASP A 209 25.53 -8.27 6.34
N ASP A 210 24.84 -9.41 6.29
CA ASP A 210 23.38 -9.44 6.46
C ASP A 210 22.93 -9.00 7.86
N ASP A 211 23.72 -9.30 8.90
CA ASP A 211 23.37 -9.01 10.29
C ASP A 211 23.57 -7.51 10.57
N GLU A 212 24.70 -6.94 10.13
CA GLU A 212 24.99 -5.50 10.18
C GLU A 212 23.94 -4.69 9.38
N PHE A 213 23.57 -5.19 8.20
CA PHE A 213 22.54 -4.57 7.37
C PHE A 213 21.18 -4.54 8.08
N VAL A 214 20.77 -5.67 8.64
CA VAL A 214 19.49 -5.81 9.37
C VAL A 214 19.47 -4.96 10.64
N GLU A 215 20.57 -4.88 11.38
CA GLU A 215 20.69 -4.00 12.54
C GLU A 215 20.48 -2.53 12.15
N ARG A 216 21.11 -2.08 11.07
CA ARG A 216 20.98 -0.69 10.59
C ARG A 216 19.54 -0.35 10.17
N ILE A 217 18.91 -1.17 9.32
CA ILE A 217 17.53 -0.90 8.90
C ILE A 217 16.55 -1.04 10.08
N GLY A 218 16.84 -1.95 11.02
CA GLY A 218 16.06 -2.13 12.23
C GLY A 218 16.09 -0.90 13.14
N ALA A 219 17.27 -0.31 13.34
CA ALA A 219 17.43 0.95 14.08
C ALA A 219 16.69 2.11 13.39
N ARG A 220 16.75 2.18 12.05
CA ARG A 220 16.02 3.18 11.27
C ARG A 220 14.50 3.05 11.47
N LEU A 221 13.98 1.83 11.35
CA LEU A 221 12.57 1.54 11.55
C LEU A 221 12.13 1.91 12.97
N ALA A 222 12.88 1.50 13.99
CA ALA A 222 12.58 1.79 15.39
C ALA A 222 12.62 3.28 15.74
N ALA A 223 13.44 4.07 15.03
CA ALA A 223 13.48 5.52 15.19
C ALA A 223 12.34 6.25 14.47
N SER A 224 11.71 5.62 13.47
CA SER A 224 10.74 6.25 12.57
C SER A 224 9.29 5.80 12.83
N LEU A 225 9.10 4.62 13.43
CA LEU A 225 7.79 4.01 13.66
C LEU A 225 7.42 3.95 15.14
N ALA A 226 6.11 3.98 15.40
CA ALA A 226 5.59 3.60 16.71
C ALA A 226 5.83 2.10 16.98
N PRO A 227 5.96 1.67 18.25
CA PRO A 227 6.26 0.27 18.58
C PRO A 227 5.31 -0.77 17.97
N TYR A 228 4.03 -0.43 17.77
CA TYR A 228 3.04 -1.34 17.17
C TYR A 228 3.20 -1.49 15.65
N ALA A 229 3.79 -0.51 14.97
CA ALA A 229 4.01 -0.51 13.52
C ALA A 229 5.34 -1.15 13.13
N LEU A 230 6.24 -1.37 14.09
CA LEU A 230 7.53 -2.00 13.87
C LEU A 230 7.33 -3.46 13.42
N PRO A 231 7.88 -3.86 12.25
CA PRO A 231 7.82 -5.25 11.80
C PRO A 231 8.41 -6.18 12.85
N GLN A 232 7.69 -7.22 13.23
CA GLN A 232 8.21 -8.24 14.15
C GLN A 232 9.21 -9.16 13.44
N PHE A 233 9.13 -9.24 12.11
CA PHE A 233 9.98 -10.08 11.30
C PHE A 233 10.58 -9.32 10.11
N ILE A 234 11.82 -9.65 9.77
CA ILE A 234 12.46 -9.25 8.51
C ILE A 234 12.92 -10.50 7.78
N ARG A 235 12.61 -10.63 6.49
CA ARG A 235 13.15 -11.66 5.60
C ARG A 235 14.03 -10.98 4.57
N LEU A 236 15.29 -11.40 4.51
CA LEU A 236 16.16 -11.08 3.39
C LEU A 236 15.87 -12.07 2.26
N CYS A 237 15.37 -11.54 1.14
CA CYS A 237 15.07 -12.28 -0.07
C CYS A 237 16.26 -12.21 -1.03
N GLN A 238 16.58 -13.31 -1.70
CA GLN A 238 17.50 -13.28 -2.84
C GLN A 238 16.80 -12.75 -4.10
N ASP A 239 17.59 -12.22 -5.04
CA ASP A 239 17.11 -11.60 -6.30
C ASP A 239 16.17 -12.47 -7.15
N VAL A 240 16.12 -13.78 -6.90
CA VAL A 240 15.38 -14.78 -7.69
C VAL A 240 13.87 -14.76 -7.43
N ASP A 241 13.39 -14.09 -6.38
CA ASP A 241 11.96 -14.01 -6.03
C ASP A 241 11.14 -13.01 -6.89
N ARG A 242 11.71 -12.51 -7.99
CA ARG A 242 11.09 -11.53 -8.89
C ARG A 242 10.31 -12.22 -10.02
N THR A 243 9.05 -11.82 -10.23
CA THR A 243 8.34 -12.14 -11.49
C THR A 243 8.93 -11.35 -12.66
N GLY A 244 8.53 -11.67 -13.91
CA GLY A 244 8.91 -10.93 -15.12
C GLY A 244 8.58 -9.41 -15.12
N THR A 245 8.01 -8.88 -14.03
CA THR A 245 7.79 -7.45 -13.78
C THR A 245 8.68 -6.86 -12.67
N PHE A 246 9.69 -7.60 -12.20
CA PHE A 246 10.65 -7.17 -11.18
C PHE A 246 10.07 -6.82 -9.80
N LYS A 247 8.81 -7.19 -9.51
CA LYS A 247 8.15 -6.99 -8.21
C LYS A 247 8.03 -8.29 -7.40
N LEU A 248 8.24 -8.18 -6.09
CA LEU A 248 7.95 -9.23 -5.10
C LEU A 248 6.46 -9.59 -5.12
N VAL A 249 6.14 -10.89 -5.16
CA VAL A 249 4.75 -11.37 -5.13
C VAL A 249 4.28 -11.51 -3.69
N LYS A 250 3.63 -10.46 -3.17
CA LYS A 250 3.10 -10.38 -1.80
C LYS A 250 2.33 -11.63 -1.37
N THR A 251 1.51 -12.21 -2.25
CA THR A 251 0.72 -13.42 -1.95
C THR A 251 1.58 -14.66 -1.65
N ASN A 252 2.70 -14.84 -2.36
CA ASN A 252 3.60 -15.96 -2.09
C ASN A 252 4.38 -15.72 -0.79
N LEU A 253 4.86 -14.50 -0.58
CA LEU A 253 5.55 -14.11 0.65
C LEU A 253 4.66 -14.23 1.90
N GLN A 254 3.37 -13.87 1.79
CA GLN A 254 2.38 -14.08 2.85
C GLN A 254 2.17 -15.57 3.19
N ARG A 255 2.23 -16.46 2.20
CA ARG A 255 2.15 -17.91 2.43
C ARG A 255 3.39 -18.48 3.11
N LEU A 256 4.58 -17.98 2.73
CA LEU A 256 5.83 -18.35 3.38
C LEU A 256 5.88 -17.87 4.83
N GLY A 257 5.36 -16.66 5.10
CA GLY A 257 5.36 -16.07 6.43
C GLY A 257 6.79 -15.92 6.98
N TYR A 258 6.97 -16.24 8.26
CA TYR A 258 8.27 -16.25 8.94
C TYR A 258 8.96 -17.62 8.95
N LYS A 259 8.44 -18.62 8.21
CA LYS A 259 9.00 -19.98 8.19
C LYS A 259 10.41 -20.01 7.58
N LEU A 260 11.24 -20.95 8.05
CA LEU A 260 12.63 -21.14 7.58
C LEU A 260 12.75 -22.10 6.39
N ASN A 261 11.64 -22.40 5.71
CA ASN A 261 11.56 -23.41 4.63
C ASN A 261 12.18 -22.98 3.29
N VAL A 262 12.77 -21.79 3.20
CA VAL A 262 13.49 -21.29 2.02
C VAL A 262 14.94 -21.05 2.44
N PRO A 263 15.85 -22.02 2.22
CA PRO A 263 17.21 -21.98 2.74
C PRO A 263 18.03 -20.75 2.30
N GLU A 264 17.73 -20.23 1.12
CA GLU A 264 18.40 -19.07 0.52
C GLU A 264 18.04 -17.76 1.23
N ASN A 265 16.88 -17.73 1.90
CA ASN A 265 16.34 -16.57 2.57
C ASN A 265 16.68 -16.61 4.07
N LYS A 266 17.15 -15.49 4.60
CA LYS A 266 17.40 -15.34 6.04
C LYS A 266 16.23 -14.63 6.70
N VAL A 267 15.76 -15.15 7.82
CA VAL A 267 14.67 -14.54 8.60
C VAL A 267 15.21 -14.05 9.94
N TYR A 268 14.75 -12.89 10.35
CA TYR A 268 15.09 -12.21 11.58
C TYR A 268 13.82 -11.89 12.35
N ILE A 269 13.91 -11.90 13.67
CA ILE A 269 12.83 -11.56 14.59
C ILE A 269 13.27 -10.41 15.50
N TYR A 270 12.35 -9.47 15.77
CA TYR A 270 12.60 -8.39 16.70
C TYR A 270 12.62 -8.90 18.15
N ASN A 271 13.70 -8.62 18.86
CA ASN A 271 13.86 -8.92 20.27
C ASN A 271 13.53 -7.67 21.10
N ASN A 272 12.36 -7.66 21.73
CA ASN A 272 11.90 -6.53 22.54
C ASN A 272 12.84 -6.19 23.72
N LYS A 273 13.55 -7.17 24.29
CA LYS A 273 14.47 -6.94 25.42
C LYS A 273 15.75 -6.24 24.97
N LEU A 274 16.32 -6.70 23.86
CA LEU A 274 17.56 -6.17 23.30
C LEU A 274 17.33 -4.96 22.38
N ARG A 275 16.08 -4.72 21.98
CA ARG A 275 15.66 -3.66 21.04
C ARG A 275 16.39 -3.72 19.69
N ASN A 276 16.67 -4.93 19.22
CA ASN A 276 17.30 -5.20 17.93
C ASN A 276 16.65 -6.40 17.24
N TYR A 277 17.03 -6.66 16.00
CA TYR A 277 16.66 -7.88 15.30
C TYR A 277 17.74 -8.95 15.52
N GLN A 278 17.30 -10.18 15.78
CA GLN A 278 18.18 -11.35 15.87
C GLN A 278 17.75 -12.39 14.84
N ARG A 279 18.68 -13.24 14.42
CA ARG A 279 18.39 -14.28 13.44
C ARG A 279 17.40 -15.30 14.01
N LEU A 280 16.35 -15.60 13.26
CA LEU A 280 15.39 -16.63 13.60
C LEU A 280 16.03 -18.00 13.34
N ASN A 281 16.10 -18.84 14.38
CA ASN A 281 16.55 -20.21 14.32
C ASN A 281 15.38 -21.16 14.65
N GLU A 282 15.60 -22.48 14.50
CA GLU A 282 14.56 -23.48 14.77
C GLU A 282 14.06 -23.44 16.23
N GLU A 283 14.95 -23.18 17.20
CA GLU A 283 14.57 -23.07 18.62
C GLU A 283 13.56 -21.94 18.86
N ILE A 284 13.85 -20.73 18.35
CA ILE A 284 12.93 -19.59 18.47
C ILE A 284 11.65 -19.83 17.65
N LEU A 285 11.75 -20.50 16.50
CA LEU A 285 10.59 -20.86 15.70
C LEU A 285 9.65 -21.79 16.48
N ASP A 286 10.18 -22.82 17.13
CA ASP A 286 9.42 -23.73 17.98
C ASP A 286 8.73 -22.98 19.14
N GLU A 287 9.44 -22.06 19.79
CA GLU A 287 8.85 -21.21 20.85
C GLU A 287 7.72 -20.30 20.31
N LEU A 288 7.86 -19.75 19.10
CA LEU A 288 6.81 -18.96 18.45
C LEU A 288 5.59 -19.80 18.10
N GLU A 289 5.81 -21.00 17.56
CA GLU A 289 4.72 -21.91 17.17
C GLU A 289 3.95 -22.45 18.38
N GLN A 290 4.61 -22.56 19.53
CA GLN A 290 3.99 -22.90 20.82
C GLN A 290 3.43 -21.68 21.59
N GLY A 291 3.53 -20.47 21.04
CA GLY A 291 3.04 -19.24 21.66
C GLY A 291 3.85 -18.75 22.88
N GLN A 292 5.04 -19.32 23.11
CA GLN A 292 5.89 -19.03 24.27
C GLN A 292 6.84 -17.85 24.05
N TYR A 293 7.17 -17.53 22.79
CA TYR A 293 8.09 -16.44 22.49
C TYR A 293 7.43 -15.04 22.73
N PRO A 294 8.10 -14.11 23.43
CA PRO A 294 7.53 -12.80 23.76
C PRO A 294 7.63 -11.78 22.61
N LEU A 295 6.54 -11.66 21.83
CA LEU A 295 6.28 -10.57 20.87
C LEU A 295 5.57 -9.36 21.47
#